data_AF-A0A6J5D454-F1
#
_entry.id   AF-A0A6J5D454-F1
#
_cell.length_a   1.000
_cell.length_b   1.000
_cell.length_c   1.000
_cell.angle_alpha   90.00
_cell.angle_beta   90.00
_cell.angle_gamma   90.00
#
_symmetry.space_group_name_H-M   'P 1'
#
loop_
_entity.id
_entity.type
_entity.pdbx_description
1 polymer ?
#
loop_
_entity_poly.entity_id
_entity_poly.type
_entity_poly.pdbx_seq_one_letter_code
_entity_poly.pdbx_strand_id
1 'polypeptide(L)'
;MNRNRYRLVYSRLREMPVAVSEMAAATGKKAGCGGVVVRVSRDAVKRDERVRLPVRVKQIAVAALALFAASFSSMAQIVPSGANGPAVIQTQNGLPQVNINRPSGAGVSMNTYGQFDVPSRGAIVNNSPTVVQTQQAGMINGNPNFSPGDAARVIVNQVNSSAASQINGYLEVAGRRAEVVVANGSGISVNGGGFINTSRAILTTGTPNFAADGSLAGFDVSRGLTRSRTLAWLRRRARCRMAARWPRMVRRRLSRRWARRRVR
;
A
#
# COMPACT_ATOMS: atom_id res chain seq x y z
N MET A 1 51.65 19.91 61.32
CA MET A 1 51.27 21.15 60.60
C MET A 1 51.92 21.15 59.22
N ASN A 2 51.14 20.88 58.17
CA ASN A 2 51.46 21.15 56.76
C ASN A 2 50.16 20.93 55.98
N ARG A 3 49.64 21.92 55.26
CA ARG A 3 48.37 21.80 54.50
C ARG A 3 48.47 22.21 53.02
N ASN A 4 49.60 22.80 52.61
CA ASN A 4 49.80 23.38 51.28
C ASN A 4 50.96 22.70 50.50
N ARG A 5 51.29 21.43 50.82
CA ARG A 5 52.25 20.66 50.03
C ARG A 5 51.50 19.74 49.06
N TYR A 6 51.67 20.01 47.77
CA TYR A 6 51.10 19.23 46.68
C TYR A 6 52.22 18.69 45.80
N ARG A 7 52.09 17.44 45.33
CA ARG A 7 53.01 16.87 44.35
C ARG A 7 52.46 17.03 42.96
N LEU A 8 53.29 17.42 42.00
CA LEU A 8 52.93 17.40 40.59
C LEU A 8 53.02 15.97 40.06
N VAL A 9 51.93 15.48 39.47
CA VAL A 9 51.85 14.17 38.81
C VAL A 9 51.48 14.39 37.35
N TYR A 10 52.28 13.87 36.41
CA TYR A 10 52.02 14.04 34.99
C TYR A 10 50.81 13.22 34.53
N SER A 11 49.76 13.89 34.06
CA SER A 11 48.52 13.24 33.63
C SER A 11 48.55 12.98 32.12
N ARG A 12 48.83 11.74 31.72
CA ARG A 12 48.85 11.34 30.29
C ARG A 12 47.52 11.59 29.54
N LEU A 13 46.40 11.73 30.24
CA LEU A 13 45.09 12.06 29.63
C LEU A 13 44.87 13.58 29.42
N ARG A 14 45.81 14.42 29.88
CA ARG A 14 45.77 15.90 29.75
C ARG A 14 47.10 16.49 29.26
N GLU A 15 48.09 15.63 29.03
CA GLU A 15 49.46 15.93 28.59
C GLU A 15 50.20 17.02 29.41
N MET A 16 49.81 17.21 30.68
CA MET A 16 50.36 18.22 31.58
C MET A 16 50.54 17.71 33.03
N PRO A 17 51.47 18.29 33.81
CA PRO A 17 51.57 18.06 35.24
C PRO A 17 50.38 18.66 35.99
N VAL A 18 49.78 17.87 36.89
CA VAL A 18 48.64 18.29 37.72
C VAL A 18 49.03 18.18 39.19
N ALA A 19 48.68 19.19 39.99
CA ALA A 19 48.91 19.19 41.43
C ALA A 19 47.92 18.23 42.13
N VAL A 20 48.46 17.32 42.95
CA VAL A 20 47.69 16.32 43.71
C VAL A 20 48.14 16.34 45.17
N SER A 21 47.19 16.18 46.09
CA SER A 21 47.48 16.09 47.53
C SER A 21 48.27 14.80 47.86
N GLU A 22 49.10 14.89 48.89
CA GLU A 22 50.07 13.84 49.24
C GLU A 22 49.45 12.50 49.69
N MET A 23 48.17 12.48 50.07
CA MET A 23 47.42 11.25 50.43
C MET A 23 46.81 10.50 49.24
N ALA A 24 46.93 10.99 48.00
CA ALA A 24 46.38 10.30 46.84
C ALA A 24 47.21 9.05 46.47
N ALA A 25 46.71 7.87 46.83
CA ALA A 25 47.34 6.58 46.52
C ALA A 25 47.35 6.30 45.00
N ALA A 26 48.52 5.99 44.45
CA ALA A 26 48.68 5.65 43.04
C ALA A 26 48.55 4.13 42.83
N THR A 27 47.54 3.69 42.09
CA THR A 27 47.30 2.28 41.79
C THR A 27 48.29 1.74 40.76
N GLY A 28 49.40 1.14 41.21
CA GLY A 28 50.08 0.08 40.45
C GLY A 28 51.61 0.14 40.31
N LYS A 29 52.35 -0.34 41.32
CA LYS A 29 53.24 -1.52 41.21
C LYS A 29 53.71 -1.97 42.61
N LYS A 30 54.12 -3.23 42.76
CA LYS A 30 54.42 -3.89 44.05
C LYS A 30 55.89 -3.78 44.47
N ALA A 31 56.13 -3.71 45.77
CA ALA A 31 57.32 -4.22 46.47
C ALA A 31 57.03 -4.39 47.97
N GLY A 32 57.76 -5.27 48.67
CA GLY A 32 57.89 -5.26 50.14
C GLY A 32 56.85 -6.04 50.97
N CYS A 33 57.33 -6.69 52.03
CA CYS A 33 56.56 -7.56 52.94
C CYS A 33 55.91 -6.82 54.12
N GLY A 34 54.87 -7.44 54.72
CA GLY A 34 54.50 -7.27 56.13
C GLY A 34 53.23 -6.44 56.41
N GLY A 35 52.25 -7.03 57.12
CA GLY A 35 51.12 -6.29 57.72
C GLY A 35 49.75 -6.97 57.60
N VAL A 36 48.95 -6.88 58.67
CA VAL A 36 47.62 -7.50 58.86
C VAL A 36 46.82 -6.59 59.82
N VAL A 37 45.49 -6.44 59.79
CA VAL A 37 44.45 -7.05 58.92
C VAL A 37 43.97 -6.00 57.89
N VAL A 38 42.70 -5.70 57.51
CA VAL A 38 41.33 -6.12 57.86
C VAL A 38 40.53 -6.29 56.55
N ARG A 39 39.72 -7.36 56.42
CA ARG A 39 38.67 -7.41 55.38
C ARG A 39 37.41 -6.73 55.90
N VAL A 40 37.07 -5.56 55.37
CA VAL A 40 35.75 -4.95 55.57
C VAL A 40 34.90 -5.21 54.34
N SER A 41 34.02 -6.21 54.41
CA SER A 41 32.96 -6.40 53.41
C SER A 41 31.98 -5.22 53.49
N ARG A 42 31.77 -4.53 52.36
CA ARG A 42 30.64 -3.61 52.17
C ARG A 42 30.02 -3.84 50.80
N ASP A 43 28.91 -4.56 50.85
CA ASP A 43 27.72 -4.51 50.01
C ASP A 43 27.85 -4.03 48.56
N ALA A 44 27.54 -4.95 47.65
CA ALA A 44 27.50 -4.71 46.21
C ALA A 44 26.27 -3.86 45.80
N VAL A 45 26.30 -2.57 46.13
CA VAL A 45 25.39 -1.57 45.53
C VAL A 45 25.72 -1.47 44.04
N LYS A 46 24.97 -2.20 43.21
CA LYS A 46 25.08 -2.18 41.74
C LYS A 46 24.90 -0.74 41.27
N ARG A 47 25.95 -0.16 40.67
CA ARG A 47 25.87 1.18 40.07
C ARG A 47 25.03 1.13 38.80
N ASP A 48 24.14 2.13 38.66
CA ASP A 48 23.41 2.44 37.42
C ASP A 48 24.39 2.59 36.25
N GLU A 49 24.50 1.55 35.43
CA GLU A 49 25.37 1.56 34.25
C GLU A 49 24.67 2.31 33.12
N ARG A 50 24.85 3.63 33.09
CA ARG A 50 24.44 4.48 31.97
C ARG A 50 25.23 4.12 30.71
N VAL A 51 24.75 3.11 29.99
CA VAL A 51 25.40 2.52 28.80
C VAL A 51 25.70 3.60 27.76
N ARG A 52 26.95 4.08 27.74
CA ARG A 52 27.45 5.04 26.76
C ARG A 52 27.76 4.33 25.43
N LEU A 53 26.71 3.87 24.76
CA LEU A 53 26.78 3.31 23.40
C LEU A 53 27.61 4.24 22.51
N PRO A 54 28.73 3.77 21.92
CA PRO A 54 29.60 4.62 21.12
C PRO A 54 28.86 5.10 19.87
N VAL A 55 29.21 6.30 19.39
CA VAL A 55 28.44 7.01 18.34
C VAL A 55 28.22 6.15 17.08
N ARG A 56 29.20 5.34 16.69
CA ARG A 56 29.08 4.43 15.54
C ARG A 56 28.02 3.33 15.73
N VAL A 57 27.81 2.82 16.95
CA VAL A 57 26.73 1.86 17.23
C VAL A 57 25.36 2.54 17.16
N LYS A 58 25.25 3.82 17.56
CA LYS A 58 24.01 4.59 17.33
C LYS A 58 23.73 4.80 15.83
N GLN A 59 24.76 5.06 15.03
CA GLN A 59 24.62 5.17 13.57
C GLN A 59 24.18 3.84 12.93
N ILE A 60 24.74 2.70 13.35
CA ILE A 60 24.33 1.36 12.89
C ILE A 60 22.87 1.06 13.29
N ALA A 61 22.48 1.38 14.53
CA ALA A 61 21.11 1.18 15.00
C ALA A 61 20.08 2.03 14.22
N VAL A 62 20.42 3.28 13.91
CA VAL A 62 19.56 4.15 13.07
C VAL A 62 19.49 3.66 11.62
N ALA A 63 20.59 3.16 11.06
CA ALA A 63 20.59 2.56 9.71
C ALA A 63 19.75 1.27 9.65
N ALA A 64 19.86 0.39 10.65
CA ALA A 64 19.03 -0.81 10.77
C ALA A 64 17.54 -0.47 10.93
N LEU A 65 17.22 0.56 11.73
CA LEU A 65 15.84 1.04 11.88
C LEU A 65 15.31 1.68 10.59
N ALA A 66 16.14 2.38 9.82
CA ALA A 66 15.77 2.93 8.51
C ALA A 66 15.50 1.84 7.46
N LEU A 67 16.25 0.73 7.50
CA LEU A 67 16.00 -0.45 6.66
C LEU A 67 14.73 -1.21 7.07
N PHE A 68 14.40 -1.26 8.37
CA PHE A 68 13.13 -1.82 8.84
C PHE A 68 11.93 -0.90 8.60
N ALA A 69 12.17 0.41 8.53
CA ALA A 69 11.20 1.43 8.12
C ALA A 69 11.11 1.59 6.59
N ALA A 70 11.74 0.70 5.79
CA ALA A 70 11.53 0.62 4.36
C ALA A 70 10.08 0.19 4.09
N SER A 71 9.20 1.18 3.91
CA SER A 71 7.76 0.99 3.84
C SER A 71 7.37 -0.10 2.86
N PHE A 72 6.71 -1.15 3.37
CA PHE A 72 6.11 -2.21 2.57
C PHE A 72 5.14 -1.60 1.55
N SER A 73 5.66 -1.34 0.35
CA SER A 73 4.88 -0.80 -0.75
C SER A 73 3.99 -1.94 -1.22
N SER A 74 2.72 -1.89 -0.81
CA SER A 74 1.75 -2.95 -1.07
C SER A 74 1.64 -3.21 -2.57
N MET A 75 2.29 -4.27 -3.04
CA MET A 75 2.12 -4.74 -4.41
C MET A 75 0.64 -5.06 -4.62
N ALA A 76 0.05 -4.53 -5.69
CA ALA A 76 -1.34 -4.78 -6.05
C ALA A 76 -1.53 -6.29 -6.27
N GLN A 77 -2.26 -6.93 -5.37
CA GLN A 77 -2.39 -8.39 -5.29
C GLN A 77 -3.85 -8.83 -5.15
N ILE A 78 -4.14 -10.05 -5.61
CA ILE A 78 -5.41 -10.73 -5.39
C ILE A 78 -5.13 -11.95 -4.52
N VAL A 79 -5.61 -11.90 -3.28
CA VAL A 79 -5.36 -12.92 -2.25
C VAL A 79 -6.71 -13.48 -1.81
N PRO A 80 -7.05 -14.75 -2.12
CA PRO A 80 -8.30 -15.36 -1.66
C PRO A 80 -8.30 -15.54 -0.13
N SER A 81 -9.46 -15.52 0.50
CA SER A 81 -9.61 -15.71 1.95
C SER A 81 -11.01 -16.19 2.33
N GLY A 82 -11.13 -16.88 3.47
CA GLY A 82 -12.40 -17.40 3.97
C GLY A 82 -12.96 -18.58 3.15
N ALA A 83 -14.16 -19.04 3.52
CA ALA A 83 -14.77 -20.24 2.97
C ALA A 83 -15.05 -20.18 1.45
N ASN A 84 -15.24 -18.98 0.90
CA ASN A 84 -15.50 -18.75 -0.53
C ASN A 84 -14.25 -18.18 -1.24
N GLY A 85 -13.04 -18.51 -0.80
CA GLY A 85 -11.79 -18.10 -1.44
C GLY A 85 -11.60 -18.76 -2.82
N PRO A 86 -11.62 -18.02 -3.94
CA PRO A 86 -11.45 -18.61 -5.27
C PRO A 86 -10.00 -19.01 -5.57
N ALA A 87 -9.80 -19.89 -6.55
CA ALA A 87 -8.47 -20.24 -7.02
C ALA A 87 -7.88 -19.10 -7.86
N VAL A 88 -6.74 -18.55 -7.44
CA VAL A 88 -6.02 -17.48 -8.17
C VAL A 88 -4.73 -18.05 -8.75
N ILE A 89 -4.56 -17.90 -10.07
CA ILE A 89 -3.39 -18.38 -10.83
C ILE A 89 -2.78 -17.23 -11.64
N GLN A 90 -1.60 -17.45 -12.22
CA GLN A 90 -1.04 -16.56 -13.23
C GLN A 90 -1.34 -17.10 -14.63
N THR A 91 -1.75 -16.21 -15.54
CA THR A 91 -1.83 -16.51 -16.98
C THR A 91 -0.44 -16.62 -17.59
N GLN A 92 -0.33 -17.18 -18.81
CA GLN A 92 0.92 -17.22 -19.58
C GLN A 92 1.54 -15.83 -19.79
N ASN A 93 0.72 -14.78 -19.89
CA ASN A 93 1.14 -13.39 -20.01
C ASN A 93 1.46 -12.71 -18.65
N GLY A 94 1.42 -13.45 -17.53
CA GLY A 94 1.73 -12.94 -16.19
C GLY A 94 0.73 -11.91 -15.67
N LEU A 95 -0.55 -12.05 -16.04
CA LEU A 95 -1.68 -11.37 -15.38
C LEU A 95 -2.35 -12.35 -14.40
N PRO A 96 -2.80 -11.89 -13.22
CA PRO A 96 -3.55 -12.72 -12.30
C PRO A 96 -4.92 -13.07 -12.90
N GLN A 97 -5.25 -14.37 -12.89
CA GLN A 97 -6.54 -14.92 -13.27
C GLN A 97 -7.21 -15.52 -12.04
N VAL A 98 -8.44 -15.09 -11.77
CA VAL A 98 -9.32 -15.68 -10.77
C VAL A 98 -10.23 -16.71 -11.44
N ASN A 99 -10.08 -17.99 -11.08
CA ASN A 99 -11.07 -19.02 -11.35
C ASN A 99 -12.14 -18.93 -10.27
N ILE A 100 -13.22 -18.20 -10.56
CA ILE A 100 -14.30 -17.91 -9.60
C ILE A 100 -15.06 -19.16 -9.18
N ASN A 101 -15.69 -19.08 -8.01
CA ASN A 101 -16.51 -20.17 -7.48
C ASN A 101 -17.74 -20.42 -8.33
N ARG A 102 -18.26 -21.66 -8.30
CA ARG A 102 -19.48 -22.06 -8.99
C ARG A 102 -20.65 -21.14 -8.59
N PRO A 103 -21.48 -20.65 -9.53
CA PRO A 103 -22.61 -19.78 -9.19
C PRO A 103 -23.71 -20.52 -8.41
N SER A 104 -24.45 -19.76 -7.59
CA SER A 104 -25.69 -20.20 -6.93
C SER A 104 -26.81 -20.48 -7.94
N GLY A 105 -27.95 -21.02 -7.48
CA GLY A 105 -29.15 -21.22 -8.30
C GLY A 105 -29.68 -19.92 -8.93
N ALA A 106 -29.55 -18.80 -8.22
CA ALA A 106 -29.83 -17.45 -8.74
C ALA A 106 -28.78 -16.94 -9.76
N GLY A 107 -27.71 -17.69 -10.03
CA GLY A 107 -26.64 -17.33 -10.94
C GLY A 107 -25.58 -16.40 -10.35
N VAL A 108 -25.44 -16.33 -9.01
CA VAL A 108 -24.49 -15.45 -8.34
C VAL A 108 -23.25 -16.23 -7.88
N SER A 109 -22.06 -15.83 -8.33
CA SER A 109 -20.79 -16.37 -7.83
C SER A 109 -20.26 -15.48 -6.72
N MET A 110 -20.20 -15.99 -5.48
CA MET A 110 -19.61 -15.31 -4.34
C MET A 110 -18.13 -15.70 -4.19
N ASN A 111 -17.25 -14.70 -4.12
CA ASN A 111 -15.79 -14.87 -4.05
C ASN A 111 -15.25 -13.97 -2.93
N THR A 112 -14.55 -14.53 -1.95
CA THR A 112 -14.03 -13.81 -0.79
C THR A 112 -12.51 -13.69 -0.79
N TYR A 113 -12.01 -12.51 -0.40
CA TYR A 113 -10.61 -12.13 -0.51
C TYR A 113 -10.08 -11.46 0.76
N GLY A 114 -8.80 -11.66 1.06
CA GLY A 114 -8.03 -10.88 2.03
C GLY A 114 -7.38 -9.63 1.40
N GLN A 115 -7.23 -9.62 0.07
CA GLN A 115 -6.89 -8.43 -0.71
C GLN A 115 -7.42 -8.61 -2.15
N PHE A 116 -7.97 -7.55 -2.73
CA PHE A 116 -8.36 -7.53 -4.15
C PHE A 116 -7.93 -6.19 -4.76
N ASP A 117 -6.77 -6.17 -5.40
CA ASP A 117 -6.30 -5.07 -6.22
C ASP A 117 -6.19 -5.50 -7.69
N VAL A 118 -6.54 -4.61 -8.60
CA VAL A 118 -6.31 -4.79 -10.04
C VAL A 118 -5.06 -3.98 -10.40
N PRO A 119 -3.93 -4.62 -10.74
CA PRO A 119 -2.72 -3.91 -11.13
C PRO A 119 -2.92 -3.17 -12.46
N SER A 120 -2.05 -2.23 -12.80
CA SER A 120 -2.15 -1.44 -14.04
C SER A 120 -2.13 -2.27 -15.33
N ARG A 121 -1.49 -3.45 -15.29
CA ARG A 121 -1.51 -4.44 -16.39
C ARG A 121 -2.88 -5.14 -16.54
N GLY A 122 -3.71 -5.09 -15.50
CA GLY A 122 -5.03 -5.71 -15.43
C GLY A 122 -5.09 -7.07 -14.72
N ALA A 123 -6.30 -7.62 -14.63
CA ALA A 123 -6.60 -8.92 -14.03
C ALA A 123 -7.78 -9.58 -14.75
N ILE A 124 -7.88 -10.91 -14.68
CA ILE A 124 -8.90 -11.68 -15.39
C ILE A 124 -9.78 -12.46 -14.40
N VAL A 125 -11.06 -12.56 -14.72
CA VAL A 125 -12.10 -13.26 -13.96
C VAL A 125 -12.70 -14.33 -14.87
N ASN A 126 -12.40 -15.61 -14.62
CA ASN A 126 -12.74 -16.70 -15.53
C ASN A 126 -14.18 -17.19 -15.34
N ASN A 127 -15.10 -16.66 -16.16
CA ASN A 127 -16.51 -17.03 -16.17
C ASN A 127 -16.86 -17.90 -17.40
N SER A 128 -16.00 -18.88 -17.70
CA SER A 128 -16.16 -19.83 -18.80
C SER A 128 -15.99 -21.28 -18.34
N PRO A 129 -16.85 -22.23 -18.74
CA PRO A 129 -16.60 -23.66 -18.56
C PRO A 129 -15.63 -24.23 -19.62
N THR A 130 -15.29 -23.46 -20.65
CA THR A 130 -14.48 -23.88 -21.81
C THR A 130 -13.34 -22.90 -22.10
N VAL A 131 -12.36 -23.33 -22.93
CA VAL A 131 -11.25 -22.49 -23.40
C VAL A 131 -11.80 -21.26 -24.15
N VAL A 132 -11.31 -20.06 -23.83
CA VAL A 132 -11.78 -18.79 -24.40
C VAL A 132 -10.65 -17.80 -24.66
N GLN A 133 -10.79 -17.03 -25.75
CA GLN A 133 -9.93 -15.90 -26.07
C GLN A 133 -10.28 -14.70 -25.17
N THR A 134 -9.28 -14.12 -24.53
CA THR A 134 -9.36 -12.86 -23.77
C THR A 134 -8.64 -11.74 -24.51
N GLN A 135 -8.99 -10.49 -24.20
CA GLN A 135 -8.34 -9.30 -24.72
C GLN A 135 -7.01 -9.02 -24.02
N GLN A 136 -6.89 -9.38 -22.73
CA GLN A 136 -5.72 -9.04 -21.92
C GLN A 136 -4.64 -10.14 -21.84
N ALA A 137 -4.99 -11.42 -21.98
CA ALA A 137 -4.02 -12.53 -21.85
C ALA A 137 -4.04 -13.57 -22.98
N GLY A 138 -4.83 -13.38 -24.04
CA GLY A 138 -4.97 -14.37 -25.12
C GLY A 138 -5.87 -15.54 -24.72
N MET A 139 -5.62 -16.73 -25.27
CA MET A 139 -6.37 -17.94 -24.92
C MET A 139 -6.12 -18.35 -23.46
N ILE A 140 -7.19 -18.52 -22.69
CA ILE A 140 -7.16 -19.13 -21.35
C ILE A 140 -7.99 -20.41 -21.32
N ASN A 141 -7.63 -21.34 -20.45
CA ASN A 141 -8.41 -22.54 -20.21
C ASN A 141 -9.72 -22.23 -19.46
N GLY A 142 -10.71 -23.12 -19.60
CA GLY A 142 -11.95 -23.07 -18.83
C GLY A 142 -11.71 -23.11 -17.32
N ASN A 143 -12.65 -22.56 -16.56
CA ASN A 143 -12.65 -22.56 -15.11
C ASN A 143 -12.96 -23.99 -14.59
N PRO A 144 -12.05 -24.65 -13.84
CA PRO A 144 -12.27 -26.01 -13.37
C PRO A 144 -13.42 -26.15 -12.35
N ASN A 145 -13.93 -25.04 -11.81
CA ASN A 145 -15.05 -25.03 -10.88
C ASN A 145 -16.42 -25.17 -11.58
N PHE A 146 -16.47 -25.13 -12.91
CA PHE A 146 -17.70 -25.03 -13.71
C PHE A 146 -18.00 -26.33 -14.48
N SER A 147 -19.26 -26.77 -14.45
CA SER A 147 -19.79 -27.81 -15.35
C SER A 147 -20.16 -27.22 -16.73
N PRO A 148 -20.33 -28.03 -17.79
CA PRO A 148 -20.80 -27.55 -19.08
C PRO A 148 -22.11 -26.75 -18.98
N GLY A 149 -22.09 -25.50 -19.46
CA GLY A 149 -23.22 -24.56 -19.39
C GLY A 149 -23.21 -23.62 -18.17
N ASP A 150 -22.52 -23.97 -17.08
CA ASP A 150 -22.35 -23.10 -15.90
C ASP A 150 -21.64 -21.80 -16.30
N ALA A 151 -22.14 -20.69 -15.75
CA ALA A 151 -21.40 -19.44 -15.58
C ALA A 151 -22.28 -18.43 -14.83
N ALA A 152 -21.64 -17.57 -14.04
CA ALA A 152 -22.29 -16.54 -13.26
C ALA A 152 -22.98 -15.50 -14.16
N ARG A 153 -24.12 -14.98 -13.66
CA ARG A 153 -24.77 -13.75 -14.13
C ARG A 153 -24.25 -12.54 -13.35
N VAL A 154 -23.96 -12.73 -12.05
CA VAL A 154 -23.39 -11.73 -11.15
C VAL A 154 -22.17 -12.34 -10.44
N ILE A 155 -21.04 -11.62 -10.44
CA ILE A 155 -19.79 -12.05 -9.80
C ILE A 155 -19.51 -11.08 -8.66
N VAL A 156 -19.67 -11.55 -7.42
CA VAL A 156 -19.43 -10.76 -6.21
C VAL A 156 -18.02 -11.03 -5.69
N ASN A 157 -17.23 -9.97 -5.59
CA ASN A 157 -15.88 -9.98 -5.06
C ASN A 157 -15.85 -9.22 -3.73
N GLN A 158 -15.94 -9.94 -2.62
CA GLN A 158 -15.99 -9.38 -1.27
C GLN A 158 -14.60 -9.41 -0.62
N VAL A 159 -14.12 -8.26 -0.16
CA VAL A 159 -12.83 -8.12 0.51
C VAL A 159 -13.05 -7.94 2.00
N ASN A 160 -12.62 -8.93 2.78
CA ASN A 160 -12.69 -8.95 4.24
C ASN A 160 -11.32 -8.55 4.80
N SER A 161 -11.00 -7.25 4.72
CA SER A 161 -9.68 -6.70 5.04
C SER A 161 -9.77 -5.29 5.59
N SER A 162 -8.75 -4.87 6.36
CA SER A 162 -8.56 -3.48 6.80
C SER A 162 -7.93 -2.59 5.71
N ALA A 163 -7.49 -3.17 4.58
CA ALA A 163 -6.88 -2.45 3.47
C ALA A 163 -7.89 -2.11 2.37
N ALA A 164 -7.78 -0.88 1.82
CA ALA A 164 -8.64 -0.40 0.73
C ALA A 164 -8.17 -0.92 -0.63
N SER A 165 -9.09 -1.44 -1.44
CA SER A 165 -8.81 -2.00 -2.78
C SER A 165 -8.37 -0.94 -3.79
N GLN A 166 -7.33 -1.25 -4.56
CA GLN A 166 -6.78 -0.39 -5.62
C GLN A 166 -7.11 -0.94 -7.02
N ILE A 167 -7.94 -0.24 -7.77
CA ILE A 167 -8.32 -0.60 -9.14
C ILE A 167 -7.55 0.31 -10.12
N ASN A 168 -6.34 -0.13 -10.51
CA ASN A 168 -5.39 0.64 -11.32
C ASN A 168 -5.37 0.24 -12.81
N GLY A 169 -6.04 -0.85 -13.19
CA GLY A 169 -6.10 -1.36 -14.56
C GLY A 169 -7.45 -2.01 -14.88
N TYR A 170 -7.55 -2.62 -16.06
CA TYR A 170 -8.79 -3.26 -16.51
C TYR A 170 -8.97 -4.65 -15.89
N LEU A 171 -10.20 -4.94 -15.45
CA LEU A 171 -10.66 -6.25 -15.02
C LEU A 171 -11.51 -6.87 -16.15
N GLU A 172 -11.05 -7.97 -16.74
CA GLU A 172 -11.77 -8.67 -17.82
C GLU A 172 -12.52 -9.90 -17.32
N VAL A 173 -13.81 -10.00 -17.63
CA VAL A 173 -14.58 -11.24 -17.46
C VAL A 173 -14.37 -12.12 -18.69
N ALA A 174 -13.64 -13.22 -18.56
CA ALA A 174 -13.47 -14.18 -19.65
C ALA A 174 -14.72 -15.06 -19.79
N GLY A 175 -15.12 -15.37 -21.03
CA GLY A 175 -16.31 -16.18 -21.30
C GLY A 175 -17.62 -15.39 -21.23
N ARG A 176 -18.59 -15.88 -20.45
CA ARG A 176 -19.95 -15.32 -20.45
C ARG A 176 -19.99 -13.95 -19.77
N ARG A 177 -20.48 -12.92 -20.48
CA ARG A 177 -20.66 -11.56 -19.95
C ARG A 177 -21.49 -11.59 -18.67
N ALA A 178 -20.97 -11.00 -17.59
CA ALA A 178 -21.61 -10.93 -16.29
C ALA A 178 -21.61 -9.51 -15.72
N GLU A 179 -22.41 -9.28 -14.68
CA GLU A 179 -22.27 -8.14 -13.78
C GLU A 179 -21.14 -8.40 -12.78
N VAL A 180 -20.32 -7.39 -12.48
CA VAL A 180 -19.20 -7.50 -11.54
C VAL A 180 -19.42 -6.55 -10.37
N VAL A 181 -19.40 -7.09 -9.17
CA VAL A 181 -19.46 -6.35 -7.91
C VAL A 181 -18.11 -6.47 -7.21
N VAL A 182 -17.56 -5.36 -6.74
CA VAL A 182 -16.43 -5.33 -5.81
C VAL A 182 -16.88 -4.61 -4.53
N ALA A 183 -16.81 -5.32 -3.41
CA ALA A 183 -17.27 -4.88 -2.10
C ALA A 183 -16.11 -4.87 -1.10
N ASN A 184 -15.71 -3.70 -0.61
CA ASN A 184 -14.65 -3.56 0.40
C ASN A 184 -15.00 -2.46 1.40
N GLY A 185 -15.31 -2.85 2.65
CA GLY A 185 -15.69 -1.92 3.73
C GLY A 185 -14.61 -0.92 4.11
N SER A 186 -13.34 -1.24 3.87
CA SER A 186 -12.19 -0.34 4.12
C SER A 186 -11.99 0.71 3.01
N GLY A 187 -12.77 0.62 1.92
CA GLY A 187 -12.79 1.60 0.83
C GLY A 187 -12.28 1.07 -0.50
N ILE A 188 -12.59 1.81 -1.57
CA ILE A 188 -12.17 1.51 -2.93
C ILE A 188 -11.58 2.76 -3.58
N SER A 189 -10.41 2.60 -4.18
CA SER A 189 -9.61 3.60 -4.89
C SER A 189 -9.52 3.22 -6.36
N VAL A 190 -9.89 4.14 -7.27
CA VAL A 190 -9.86 3.88 -8.72
C VAL A 190 -8.98 4.92 -9.41
N ASN A 191 -8.02 4.42 -10.19
CA ASN A 191 -6.99 5.24 -10.83
C ASN A 191 -6.62 4.66 -12.21
N GLY A 192 -7.42 4.98 -13.24
CA GLY A 192 -7.25 4.43 -14.59
C GLY A 192 -7.83 3.03 -14.81
N GLY A 193 -8.38 2.41 -13.75
CA GLY A 193 -9.03 1.11 -13.86
C GLY A 193 -10.38 1.12 -14.59
N GLY A 194 -10.79 -0.04 -15.08
CA GLY A 194 -11.99 -0.24 -15.90
C GLY A 194 -12.43 -1.71 -15.96
N PHE A 195 -13.43 -2.01 -16.77
CA PHE A 195 -14.03 -3.34 -16.86
C PHE A 195 -14.23 -3.76 -18.32
N ILE A 196 -13.90 -5.01 -18.66
CA ILE A 196 -14.03 -5.59 -20.00
C ILE A 196 -15.02 -6.78 -19.92
N ASN A 197 -15.81 -6.96 -20.99
CA ASN A 197 -16.87 -7.99 -21.09
C ASN A 197 -17.80 -8.05 -19.85
N THR A 198 -18.14 -6.88 -19.32
CA THR A 198 -18.94 -6.69 -18.10
C THR A 198 -20.23 -5.95 -18.45
N SER A 199 -21.39 -6.40 -17.97
CA SER A 199 -22.69 -5.74 -18.24
C SER A 199 -22.93 -4.52 -17.35
N ARG A 200 -22.52 -4.59 -16.09
CA ARG A 200 -22.53 -3.52 -15.08
C ARG A 200 -21.37 -3.76 -14.13
N ALA A 201 -20.74 -2.69 -13.67
CA ALA A 201 -19.76 -2.73 -12.59
C ALA A 201 -20.30 -1.97 -11.38
N ILE A 202 -20.29 -2.59 -10.20
CA ILE A 202 -20.64 -1.96 -8.91
C ILE A 202 -19.40 -1.96 -8.02
N LEU A 203 -19.05 -0.78 -7.50
CA LEU A 203 -18.01 -0.58 -6.51
C LEU A 203 -18.68 -0.08 -5.23
N THR A 204 -18.62 -0.85 -4.14
CA THR A 204 -19.31 -0.55 -2.88
C THR A 204 -18.42 -0.75 -1.66
N THR A 205 -18.71 -0.02 -0.58
CA THR A 205 -18.12 -0.25 0.75
C THR A 205 -19.10 -0.93 1.71
N GLY A 206 -20.26 -1.39 1.22
CA GLY A 206 -21.17 -2.22 1.99
C GLY A 206 -20.88 -3.71 1.86
N THR A 207 -21.20 -4.47 2.90
CA THR A 207 -21.16 -5.95 2.86
C THR A 207 -22.30 -6.46 1.96
N PRO A 208 -22.05 -7.39 1.02
CA PRO A 208 -23.12 -7.96 0.19
C PRO A 208 -24.00 -8.91 1.01
N ASN A 209 -25.30 -8.67 1.01
CA ASN A 209 -26.30 -9.51 1.66
C ASN A 209 -26.95 -10.43 0.63
N PHE A 210 -27.10 -11.71 0.96
CA PHE A 210 -27.68 -12.73 0.09
C PHE A 210 -28.98 -13.26 0.70
N ALA A 211 -29.97 -13.53 -0.15
CA ALA A 211 -31.19 -14.22 0.26
C ALA A 211 -31.00 -15.74 0.30
N ALA A 212 -31.97 -16.47 0.86
CA ALA A 212 -31.90 -17.92 1.07
C ALA A 212 -31.82 -18.75 -0.23
N ASP A 213 -32.15 -18.17 -1.37
CA ASP A 213 -31.99 -18.75 -2.72
C ASP A 213 -30.57 -18.55 -3.31
N GLY A 214 -29.70 -17.82 -2.59
CA GLY A 214 -28.38 -17.42 -3.05
C GLY A 214 -28.39 -16.27 -4.07
N SER A 215 -29.49 -15.51 -4.17
CA SER A 215 -29.53 -14.24 -4.91
C SER A 215 -28.89 -13.11 -4.09
N LEU A 216 -28.42 -12.06 -4.76
CA LEU A 216 -27.87 -10.87 -4.12
C LEU A 216 -29.02 -9.92 -3.75
N ALA A 217 -29.33 -9.83 -2.46
CA ALA A 217 -30.47 -9.07 -1.93
C ALA A 217 -30.16 -7.58 -1.70
N GLY A 218 -28.91 -7.22 -1.41
CA GLY A 218 -28.54 -5.82 -1.18
C GLY A 218 -27.12 -5.63 -0.64
N PHE A 219 -26.84 -4.43 -0.09
CA PHE A 219 -25.54 -4.07 0.50
C PHE A 219 -25.71 -3.28 1.80
N ASP A 220 -25.15 -3.76 2.90
CA ASP A 220 -25.13 -3.04 4.18
C ASP A 220 -23.95 -2.07 4.26
N VAL A 221 -24.20 -0.81 3.89
CA VAL A 221 -23.21 0.27 3.89
C VAL A 221 -23.17 0.95 5.26
N SER A 222 -22.39 0.38 6.19
CA SER A 222 -22.22 0.96 7.54
C SER A 222 -21.18 2.09 7.59
N ARG A 223 -20.06 1.95 6.86
CA ARG A 223 -18.95 2.94 6.75
C ARG A 223 -18.24 2.79 5.39
N GLY A 224 -17.38 3.76 5.06
CA GLY A 224 -16.42 3.67 3.94
C GLY A 224 -16.27 4.96 3.13
N LEU A 225 -15.21 5.03 2.32
CA LEU A 225 -14.92 6.16 1.42
C LEU A 225 -14.51 5.66 0.04
N THR A 226 -15.33 5.92 -0.98
CA THR A 226 -15.00 5.61 -2.38
C THR A 226 -14.29 6.80 -3.02
N ARG A 227 -13.01 6.65 -3.38
CA ARG A 227 -12.19 7.76 -3.92
C ARG A 227 -11.78 7.52 -5.37
N SER A 228 -12.63 7.96 -6.30
CA SER A 228 -12.25 8.07 -7.71
C SER A 228 -11.23 9.20 -7.91
N ARG A 229 -10.02 8.86 -8.42
CA ARG A 229 -8.98 9.84 -8.75
C ARG A 229 -8.95 10.16 -10.25
N THR A 230 -10.11 10.51 -10.82
CA THR A 230 -10.18 11.04 -12.20
C THR A 230 -9.23 12.24 -12.37
N LEU A 231 -8.46 12.28 -13.46
CA LEU A 231 -7.44 13.31 -13.75
C LEU A 231 -8.04 14.68 -14.17
N ALA A 232 -8.92 15.23 -13.33
CA ALA A 232 -9.58 16.52 -13.54
C ALA A 232 -8.61 17.73 -13.56
N TRP A 233 -7.36 17.54 -13.11
CA TRP A 233 -6.34 18.60 -13.04
C TRP A 233 -5.92 19.16 -14.41
N LEU A 234 -5.97 18.37 -15.48
CA LEU A 234 -5.48 18.80 -16.80
C LEU A 234 -6.48 19.69 -17.58
N ARG A 235 -7.77 19.68 -17.22
CA ARG A 235 -8.82 20.43 -17.97
C ARG A 235 -8.93 21.92 -17.64
N ARG A 236 -8.19 22.45 -16.65
CA ARG A 236 -8.20 23.89 -16.30
C ARG A 236 -7.12 24.72 -17.02
N ARG A 237 -5.94 24.17 -17.34
CA ARG A 237 -4.87 24.97 -18.01
C ARG A 237 -5.08 25.20 -19.52
N ALA A 238 -5.82 24.33 -20.21
CA ALA A 238 -6.06 24.46 -21.65
C ALA A 238 -6.87 25.73 -22.02
N ARG A 239 -7.82 26.16 -21.19
CA ARG A 239 -8.69 27.32 -21.49
C ARG A 239 -8.08 28.70 -21.18
N CYS A 240 -6.95 28.77 -20.48
CA CYS A 240 -6.32 30.05 -20.10
C CYS A 240 -5.13 30.48 -20.99
N ARG A 241 -4.85 29.78 -22.11
CA ARG A 241 -3.77 30.16 -23.05
C ARG A 241 -4.22 30.48 -24.49
N MET A 242 -5.53 30.51 -24.77
CA MET A 242 -6.07 30.95 -26.08
C MET A 242 -6.71 32.35 -26.08
N ALA A 243 -6.70 33.07 -24.95
CA ALA A 243 -7.28 34.42 -24.84
C ALA A 243 -6.26 35.58 -25.07
N ALA A 244 -4.97 35.27 -25.28
CA ALA A 244 -3.87 36.24 -25.13
C ALA A 244 -3.01 36.46 -26.40
N ARG A 245 -3.53 36.19 -27.61
CA ARG A 245 -2.86 36.61 -28.86
C ARG A 245 -3.82 36.72 -30.06
N TRP A 246 -4.48 37.87 -30.19
CA TRP A 246 -5.18 38.30 -31.42
C TRP A 246 -4.75 39.72 -31.79
N PRO A 247 -3.98 39.92 -32.89
CA PRO A 247 -3.61 41.26 -33.36
C PRO A 247 -4.83 42.10 -33.76
N ARG A 248 -4.79 43.41 -33.52
CA ARG A 248 -5.83 44.38 -33.91
C ARG A 248 -5.82 44.68 -35.42
N MET A 249 -6.19 43.72 -36.26
CA MET A 249 -6.58 43.97 -37.66
C MET A 249 -7.81 43.13 -38.06
N VAL A 250 -8.39 43.45 -39.23
CA VAL A 250 -9.55 42.75 -39.84
C VAL A 250 -10.90 42.87 -39.08
N ARG A 251 -11.12 43.89 -38.24
CA ARG A 251 -12.49 44.24 -37.75
C ARG A 251 -13.21 45.26 -38.64
N ARG A 252 -13.15 45.11 -39.98
CA ARG A 252 -13.75 46.08 -40.94
C ARG A 252 -14.27 45.50 -42.27
N ARG A 253 -14.75 44.25 -42.33
CA ARG A 253 -15.30 43.66 -43.60
C ARG A 253 -16.54 42.75 -43.51
N LEU A 254 -17.29 42.74 -42.39
CA LEU A 254 -18.47 41.88 -42.21
C LEU A 254 -19.80 42.59 -41.85
N SER A 255 -19.90 43.92 -41.99
CA SER A 255 -21.13 44.68 -41.68
C SER A 255 -21.91 45.20 -42.91
N ARG A 256 -21.54 44.80 -44.14
CA ARG A 256 -22.13 45.32 -45.40
C ARG A 256 -22.85 44.27 -46.28
N ARG A 257 -23.29 43.13 -45.73
CA ARG A 257 -23.98 42.06 -46.51
C ARG A 257 -25.38 41.66 -46.04
N TRP A 258 -26.01 42.45 -45.17
CA TRP A 258 -27.39 42.23 -44.67
C TRP A 258 -28.39 43.34 -45.04
N ALA A 259 -27.98 44.34 -45.83
CA ALA A 259 -28.79 45.52 -46.16
C ALA A 259 -29.24 45.60 -47.64
N ARG A 260 -29.43 44.44 -48.31
CA ARG A 260 -30.01 44.34 -49.67
C ARG A 260 -30.88 43.09 -49.84
N ARG A 261 -32.03 43.05 -49.16
CA ARG A 261 -33.13 42.09 -49.43
C ARG A 261 -34.52 42.61 -49.01
N ARG A 262 -34.83 43.83 -49.46
CA ARG A 262 -36.18 44.37 -49.69
C ARG A 262 -36.11 45.21 -50.98
N VAL A 263 -37.21 45.30 -51.73
CA VAL A 263 -37.27 45.79 -53.13
C VAL A 263 -36.41 44.89 -54.04
N ARG A 264 -36.96 43.90 -54.73
CA ARG A 264 -38.31 43.77 -55.32
C ARG A 264 -39.14 42.66 -54.69
#